data_AF-A0A6U6WQW4-F1
#
_entry.id   AF-A0A6U6WQW4-F1
#
_cell.length_a   1.000
_cell.length_b   1.000
_cell.length_c   1.000
_cell.angle_alpha   90.00
_cell.angle_beta   90.00
_cell.angle_gamma   90.00
#
_symmetry.space_group_name_H-M   'P 1'
#
loop_
_entity.id
_entity.type
_entity.pdbx_description
1 polymer ?
#
loop_
_entity_poly.entity_id
_entity_poly.type
_entity_poly.pdbx_seq_one_letter_code
_entity_poly.pdbx_strand_id
1 'polypeptide(L)'
;EIEMVQKETIHPRKSYKMNSSCADVLLFASYKWAVSKPSLLTESKDGFDGTTTTKYWIDVQLRWGDYDSHDIERYCRAKFLDYTTDNMSIYPSPTGVLMGVDLAYNLHSGFGNWFPGVKPLLHRSMNKIMKA
;
A
#
# COMPACT_ATOMS: atom_id res chain seq x y z
N GLU A 1 -14.43 11.96 3.72
CA GLU A 1 -13.69 12.80 4.70
C GLU A 1 -12.18 12.83 4.41
N ILE A 2 -11.80 12.91 3.13
CA ILE A 2 -10.41 13.17 2.75
C ILE A 2 -10.32 14.68 2.53
N GLU A 3 -9.47 15.36 3.28
CA GLU A 3 -9.25 16.80 3.18
C GLU A 3 -8.30 17.12 2.02
N MET A 4 -7.18 16.39 1.97
CA MET A 4 -6.11 16.65 1.02
C MET A 4 -5.48 15.34 0.53
N VAL A 5 -5.17 15.31 -0.75
CA VAL A 5 -4.34 14.28 -1.39
C VAL A 5 -3.04 14.94 -1.83
N GLN A 6 -1.92 14.49 -1.29
CA GLN A 6 -0.60 14.99 -1.61
C GLN A 6 0.22 13.90 -2.29
N LYS A 7 0.75 14.20 -3.47
CA LYS A 7 1.75 13.34 -4.12
C LYS A 7 3.13 13.74 -3.59
N GLU A 8 3.90 12.77 -3.13
CA GLU A 8 5.25 13.01 -2.63
C GLU A 8 6.24 13.27 -3.76
N THR A 9 7.33 13.97 -3.42
CA THR A 9 8.44 14.15 -4.36
C THR A 9 9.27 12.87 -4.38
N ILE A 10 9.17 12.11 -5.47
CA ILE A 10 9.77 10.79 -5.58
C ILE A 10 11.23 10.91 -6.04
N HIS A 11 12.14 10.24 -5.32
CA HIS A 11 13.54 10.14 -5.74
C HIS A 11 13.64 9.39 -7.09
N PRO A 12 14.48 9.82 -8.06
CA PRO A 12 14.53 9.25 -9.41
C PRO A 12 14.78 7.73 -9.48
N ARG A 13 15.40 7.18 -8.43
CA ARG A 13 15.75 5.76 -8.31
C ARG A 13 14.83 4.95 -7.40
N LYS A 14 13.79 5.57 -6.83
CA LYS A 14 12.90 4.90 -5.86
C LYS A 14 12.23 3.68 -6.49
N SER A 15 11.76 3.81 -7.73
CA SER A 15 10.95 2.79 -8.42
C SER A 15 11.60 1.42 -8.57
N TYR A 16 12.94 1.34 -8.51
CA TYR A 16 13.69 0.08 -8.61
C TYR A 16 14.62 -0.16 -7.41
N LYS A 17 14.48 0.64 -6.34
CA LYS A 17 15.20 0.40 -5.10
C LYS A 17 14.42 -0.61 -4.26
N MET A 18 14.91 -1.85 -4.19
CA MET A 18 14.18 -2.99 -3.61
C MET A 18 14.52 -3.27 -2.13
N ASN A 19 15.39 -2.46 -1.52
CA ASN A 19 15.83 -2.63 -0.14
C ASN A 19 15.30 -1.56 0.83
N SER A 20 14.67 -0.50 0.32
CA SER A 20 13.99 0.50 1.14
C SER A 20 12.96 1.25 0.29
N SER A 21 11.93 1.80 0.92
CA SER A 21 10.90 2.57 0.23
C SER A 21 10.46 3.81 1.02
N CYS A 22 9.55 4.59 0.45
CA CYS A 22 8.88 5.73 1.04
C CYS A 22 7.48 5.89 0.44
N ALA A 23 6.61 6.65 1.10
CA ALA A 23 5.27 6.94 0.59
C ALA A 23 5.31 7.64 -0.78
N ASP A 24 4.43 7.25 -1.71
CA ASP A 24 4.21 7.97 -2.98
C ASP A 24 3.06 8.97 -2.86
N VAL A 25 2.02 8.62 -2.10
CA VAL A 25 0.83 9.43 -1.90
C VAL A 25 0.50 9.48 -0.43
N LEU A 26 0.17 10.67 0.05
CA LEU A 26 -0.39 10.92 1.37
C LEU A 26 -1.82 11.42 1.28
N LEU A 27 -2.68 10.84 2.10
CA LEU A 27 -4.05 11.27 2.32
C LEU A 27 -4.14 11.88 3.72
N PHE A 28 -4.72 13.07 3.79
CA PHE A 28 -5.02 13.76 5.03
C PHE A 28 -6.51 13.66 5.31
N ALA A 29 -6.85 13.25 6.52
CA ALA A 29 -8.22 13.07 6.94
C ALA A 29 -8.80 14.38 7.49
N SER A 30 -9.99 14.77 7.06
CA SER A 30 -10.72 15.91 7.65
C SER A 30 -11.11 15.65 9.10
N TYR A 31 -11.33 14.37 9.44
CA TYR A 31 -11.56 13.86 10.77
C TYR A 31 -10.92 12.47 10.90
N LYS A 32 -10.63 12.01 12.12
CA LYS A 32 -9.90 10.75 12.36
C LYS A 32 -10.61 9.55 11.71
N TRP A 33 -9.88 8.77 10.92
CA TRP A 33 -10.35 7.50 10.40
C TRP A 33 -10.06 6.36 11.37
N ALA A 34 -11.05 5.52 11.63
CA ALA A 34 -10.80 4.19 12.21
C ALA A 34 -10.09 3.33 11.16
N VAL A 35 -8.97 2.70 11.55
CA VAL A 35 -8.18 1.85 10.66
C VAL A 35 -8.22 0.41 11.12
N SER A 36 -8.20 -0.52 10.18
CA SER A 36 -8.11 -1.94 10.45
C SER A 36 -6.68 -2.35 10.81
N LYS A 37 -6.56 -3.55 11.39
CA LYS A 37 -5.29 -4.29 11.36
C LYS A 37 -4.86 -4.53 9.89
N PRO A 38 -3.54 -4.66 9.64
CA PRO A 38 -3.06 -4.94 8.30
C PRO A 38 -3.63 -6.24 7.74
N SER A 39 -4.19 -6.20 6.54
CA SER A 39 -4.79 -7.36 5.87
C SER A 39 -4.58 -7.28 4.35
N LEU A 40 -4.85 -8.37 3.64
CA LEU A 40 -4.73 -8.42 2.18
C LEU A 40 -5.88 -7.65 1.51
N LEU A 41 -5.63 -7.07 0.32
CA LEU A 41 -6.63 -6.35 -0.48
C LEU A 41 -7.85 -7.21 -0.82
N THR A 42 -7.63 -8.51 -1.03
CA THR A 42 -8.64 -9.52 -1.40
C THR A 42 -9.42 -10.05 -0.20
N GLU A 43 -8.96 -9.79 1.03
CA GLU A 43 -9.59 -10.29 2.24
C GLU A 43 -10.88 -9.51 2.56
N SER A 44 -11.97 -10.22 2.84
CA SER A 44 -13.29 -9.61 2.99
C SER A 44 -13.64 -9.17 4.42
N LYS A 45 -12.86 -9.57 5.43
CA LYS A 45 -13.16 -9.30 6.85
C LYS A 45 -12.04 -8.49 7.48
N ASP A 46 -12.22 -7.18 7.51
CA ASP A 46 -11.31 -6.28 8.21
C ASP A 46 -11.66 -6.18 9.70
N GLY A 47 -10.69 -6.51 10.55
CA GLY A 47 -10.79 -6.30 11.99
C GLY A 47 -10.34 -4.88 12.36
N PHE A 48 -11.26 -4.05 12.83
CA PHE A 48 -10.96 -2.75 13.42
C PHE A 48 -10.69 -2.95 14.92
N ASP A 49 -9.58 -2.40 15.41
CA ASP A 49 -9.15 -2.57 16.81
C ASP A 49 -9.21 -1.26 17.63
N GLY A 50 -9.87 -0.24 17.09
CA GLY A 50 -9.99 1.08 17.72
C GLY A 50 -8.82 2.03 17.41
N THR A 51 -7.81 1.57 16.66
CA THR A 51 -6.75 2.46 16.16
C THR A 51 -7.34 3.50 15.21
N THR A 52 -6.92 4.76 15.38
CA THR A 52 -7.35 5.87 14.50
C THR A 52 -6.17 6.61 13.91
N THR A 53 -6.34 7.18 12.72
CA THR A 53 -5.30 7.96 12.03
C THR A 53 -5.86 9.21 11.36
N THR A 54 -5.01 10.21 11.18
CA THR A 54 -5.28 11.42 10.38
C THR A 54 -4.44 11.49 9.11
N LYS A 55 -3.43 10.63 8.97
CA LYS A 55 -2.53 10.56 7.82
C LYS A 55 -2.42 9.12 7.33
N TYR A 56 -2.63 8.91 6.04
CA TYR A 56 -2.58 7.59 5.43
C TYR A 56 -1.70 7.61 4.19
N TRP A 57 -0.74 6.70 4.11
CA TRP A 57 0.16 6.61 2.97
C TRP A 57 -0.18 5.46 2.01
N ILE A 58 0.20 5.64 0.75
CA ILE A 58 0.18 4.60 -0.29
C ILE A 58 1.59 4.51 -0.86
N ASP A 59 2.15 3.31 -0.87
CA ASP A 59 3.42 2.98 -1.53
C ASP A 59 3.16 2.01 -2.69
N VAL A 60 3.62 2.35 -3.89
CA VAL A 60 3.49 1.51 -5.09
C VAL A 60 4.83 0.83 -5.38
N GLN A 61 4.82 -0.49 -5.34
CA GLN A 61 5.97 -1.34 -5.62
C GLN A 61 5.79 -2.04 -6.96
N LEU A 62 6.84 -1.97 -7.78
CA LEU A 62 6.93 -2.72 -9.02
C LEU A 62 7.85 -3.91 -8.82
N ARG A 63 7.49 -5.05 -9.40
CA ARG A 63 8.37 -6.23 -9.47
C ARG A 63 8.31 -6.87 -10.84
N TRP A 64 9.34 -7.66 -11.13
CA TRP A 64 9.39 -8.57 -12.26
C TRP A 64 9.52 -9.98 -11.70
N GLY A 65 8.42 -10.74 -11.68
CA GLY A 65 8.44 -12.12 -11.20
C GLY A 65 9.21 -13.07 -12.13
N ASP A 66 9.69 -14.17 -11.57
CA ASP A 66 10.25 -15.30 -12.31
C ASP A 66 9.36 -16.54 -12.15
N TYR A 67 9.81 -17.70 -12.64
CA TYR A 67 9.02 -18.93 -12.58
C TYR A 67 8.73 -19.38 -11.13
N ASP A 68 9.69 -19.24 -10.23
CA ASP A 68 9.59 -19.72 -8.85
C ASP A 68 8.98 -18.68 -7.90
N SER A 69 9.12 -17.40 -8.23
CA SER A 69 8.68 -16.26 -7.44
C SER A 69 7.80 -15.34 -8.29
N HIS A 70 6.49 -15.57 -8.20
CA HIS A 70 5.45 -14.76 -8.85
C HIS A 70 4.21 -14.53 -7.97
N ASP A 71 4.23 -14.96 -6.70
CA ASP A 71 3.16 -14.67 -5.75
C ASP A 71 3.25 -13.21 -5.27
N ILE A 72 2.34 -12.38 -5.77
CA ILE A 72 2.28 -10.94 -5.46
C ILE A 72 1.73 -10.66 -4.07
N GLU A 73 0.80 -11.47 -3.55
CA GLU A 73 0.17 -11.26 -2.24
C GLU A 73 1.20 -11.49 -1.13
N ARG A 74 1.94 -12.59 -1.22
CA ARG A 74 3.04 -12.91 -0.31
C ARG A 74 4.12 -11.83 -0.35
N TYR A 75 4.45 -11.32 -1.54
CA TYR A 75 5.42 -10.25 -1.70
C TYR A 75 4.98 -8.94 -1.04
N CYS A 76 3.74 -8.49 -1.28
CA CYS A 76 3.21 -7.26 -0.70
C CYS A 76 3.24 -7.33 0.83
N ARG A 77 2.80 -8.46 1.40
CA ARG A 77 2.83 -8.67 2.86
C ARG A 77 4.26 -8.65 3.40
N ALA A 78 5.19 -9.38 2.77
CA ALA A 78 6.57 -9.44 3.22
C ALA A 78 7.23 -8.04 3.18
N LYS A 79 7.07 -7.30 2.07
CA LYS A 79 7.64 -5.96 1.91
C LYS A 79 7.01 -4.92 2.81
N PHE A 80 5.70 -5.00 3.05
CA PHE A 80 5.05 -4.11 4.01
C PHE A 80 5.65 -4.31 5.41
N LEU A 81 5.78 -5.56 5.87
CA LEU A 81 6.34 -5.85 7.20
C LEU A 81 7.82 -5.47 7.28
N ASP A 82 8.60 -5.73 6.24
CA ASP A 82 10.01 -5.36 6.14
C ASP A 82 10.18 -3.82 6.21
N TYR A 83 9.52 -3.08 5.33
CA TYR A 83 9.70 -1.63 5.24
C TYR A 83 9.07 -0.84 6.39
N THR A 84 8.05 -1.37 7.07
CA THR A 84 7.46 -0.68 8.23
C THR A 84 8.19 -0.97 9.54
N THR A 85 9.06 -1.99 9.58
CA THR A 85 9.87 -2.33 10.77
C THR A 85 11.33 -1.91 10.64
N ASP A 86 11.84 -1.78 9.42
CA ASP A 86 13.20 -1.31 9.15
C ASP A 86 13.35 0.21 9.33
N ASN A 87 14.52 0.63 9.82
CA ASN A 87 14.86 2.03 10.06
C ASN A 87 15.32 2.77 8.78
N MET A 88 15.56 2.09 7.66
CA MET A 88 15.94 2.75 6.41
C MET A 88 14.75 3.37 5.67
N SER A 89 13.56 2.80 5.84
CA SER A 89 12.34 3.26 5.18
C SER A 89 11.58 4.21 6.10
N ILE A 90 11.35 5.45 5.67
CA ILE A 90 10.69 6.46 6.49
C ILE A 90 9.30 6.71 5.92
N TYR A 91 8.27 6.33 6.69
CA TYR A 91 6.87 6.62 6.38
C TYR A 91 6.34 7.77 7.24
N PRO A 92 5.49 8.66 6.69
CA PRO A 92 4.98 9.83 7.42
C PRO A 92 3.96 9.52 8.51
N SER A 93 3.44 8.28 8.55
CA SER A 93 2.55 7.77 9.59
C SER A 93 2.67 6.25 9.70
N PRO A 94 2.25 5.62 10.81
CA PRO A 94 2.31 4.16 10.97
C PRO A 94 1.19 3.42 10.21
N THR A 95 0.34 4.13 9.45
CA THR A 95 -0.84 3.57 8.80
C THR A 95 -0.83 3.84 7.30
N GLY A 96 -0.92 2.79 6.50
CA GLY A 96 -0.99 2.91 5.06
C GLY A 96 -1.07 1.55 4.38
N VAL A 97 -0.87 1.56 3.06
CA VAL A 97 -0.93 0.36 2.22
C VAL A 97 0.23 0.33 1.24
N LEU A 98 0.83 -0.85 1.11
CA LEU A 98 1.76 -1.16 0.04
C LEU A 98 1.01 -1.91 -1.05
N MET A 99 0.99 -1.33 -2.24
CA MET A 99 0.37 -1.88 -3.46
C MET A 99 1.47 -2.43 -4.35
N GLY A 100 1.42 -3.72 -4.67
CA GLY A 100 2.39 -4.36 -5.55
C GLY A 100 1.80 -4.67 -6.92
N VAL A 101 2.62 -4.49 -7.96
CA VAL A 101 2.32 -4.90 -9.34
C VAL A 101 3.45 -5.79 -9.86
N ASP A 102 3.10 -7.00 -10.29
CA ASP A 102 3.99 -7.87 -11.05
C ASP A 102 3.83 -7.60 -12.54
N LEU A 103 4.90 -7.04 -13.12
CA LEU A 103 4.93 -6.65 -14.53
C LEU A 103 5.08 -7.84 -15.48
N ALA A 104 5.66 -8.96 -15.03
CA ALA A 104 5.86 -10.13 -15.87
C ALA A 104 4.58 -10.97 -15.97
N TYR A 105 3.83 -11.08 -14.87
CA TYR A 105 2.63 -11.91 -14.78
C TYR A 105 1.31 -11.13 -14.81
N ASN A 106 1.36 -9.79 -14.92
CA ASN A 106 0.18 -8.91 -14.92
C ASN A 106 -0.71 -9.10 -13.68
N LEU A 107 -0.09 -9.35 -12.52
CA LEU A 107 -0.75 -9.56 -11.24
C LEU A 107 -0.62 -8.32 -10.35
N HIS A 108 -1.61 -8.08 -9.50
CA HIS A 108 -1.52 -7.01 -8.51
C HIS A 108 -2.15 -7.46 -7.19
N SER A 109 -1.66 -6.91 -6.09
CA SER A 109 -2.30 -7.03 -4.79
C SER A 109 -1.86 -5.85 -3.90
N GLY A 110 -2.36 -5.83 -2.67
CA GLY A 110 -1.93 -4.88 -1.66
C GLY A 110 -2.04 -5.47 -0.27
N PHE A 111 -1.18 -5.01 0.62
CA PHE A 111 -1.21 -5.35 2.03
C PHE A 111 -1.01 -4.08 2.87
N GLY A 112 -1.85 -3.90 3.88
CA GLY A 112 -1.74 -2.75 4.77
C GLY A 112 -3.03 -2.50 5.56
N ASN A 113 -3.11 -1.34 6.18
CA ASN A 113 -4.26 -0.91 6.97
C ASN A 113 -5.37 -0.40 6.04
N TRP A 114 -6.62 -0.60 6.44
CA TRP A 114 -7.79 -0.14 5.68
C TRP A 114 -8.67 0.75 6.55
N PHE A 115 -8.94 1.96 6.08
CA PHE A 115 -10.03 2.77 6.62
C PHE A 115 -11.33 2.50 5.82
N PRO A 116 -12.52 2.78 6.39
CA PRO A 116 -13.80 2.53 5.73
C PRO A 116 -13.85 3.08 4.30
N GLY A 117 -14.14 2.20 3.34
CA GLY A 117 -14.31 2.55 1.93
C GLY A 117 -13.02 2.54 1.08
N VAL A 118 -11.82 2.58 1.66
CA VAL A 118 -10.57 2.63 0.86
C VAL A 118 -10.28 1.32 0.14
N LYS A 119 -10.55 0.19 0.79
CA LYS A 119 -10.31 -1.15 0.24
C LYS A 119 -11.10 -1.43 -1.06
N PRO A 120 -12.45 -1.27 -1.10
CA PRO A 120 -13.19 -1.45 -2.35
C PRO A 120 -12.85 -0.38 -3.41
N LEU A 121 -12.43 0.81 -3.00
CA LEU A 121 -11.93 1.82 -3.93
C LEU A 121 -10.65 1.36 -4.61
N LEU A 122 -9.62 0.98 -3.85
CA LEU A 122 -8.34 0.52 -4.38
C LEU A 122 -8.50 -0.75 -5.23
N HIS A 123 -9.35 -1.68 -4.82
CA HIS A 123 -9.66 -2.87 -5.62
C HIS A 123 -10.22 -2.51 -7.00
N ARG A 124 -11.19 -1.59 -7.08
CA ARG A 124 -11.73 -1.15 -8.38
C ARG A 124 -10.71 -0.34 -9.19
N SER A 125 -9.95 0.53 -8.54
CA SER A 125 -8.93 1.36 -9.19
C SER A 125 -7.83 0.52 -9.83
N MET A 126 -7.28 -0.46 -9.11
CA MET A 126 -6.24 -1.34 -9.66
C MET A 126 -6.75 -2.18 -10.83
N ASN A 127 -7.97 -2.73 -10.72
CA ASN A 127 -8.59 -3.45 -11.83
C ASN A 127 -8.78 -2.60 -13.09
N LYS A 128 -8.98 -1.28 -12.94
CA LYS A 128 -9.06 -0.36 -14.06
C LYS A 128 -7.67 -0.02 -14.61
N ILE A 129 -6.69 0.22 -13.74
CA ILE A 129 -5.29 0.54 -14.11
C ILE A 129 -4.65 -0.61 -14.89
N MET A 130 -4.83 -1.86 -14.47
CA MET A 130 -4.23 -3.03 -15.13
C MET A 130 -4.84 -3.37 -16.50
N LYS A 131 -5.93 -2.70 -16.89
CA LYS A 131 -6.65 -2.94 -18.15
C LYS A 131 -6.59 -1.77 -19.12
N ALA A 132 -6.20 -0.59 -18.66
CA ALA A 132 -6.14 0.63 -19.46
C ALA A 132 -4.74 0.77 -20.07
#